data_AF-A0A414M1Y2-F1
#
_entry.id   AF-A0A414M1Y2-F1
#
_cell.length_a   1.000
_cell.length_b   1.000
_cell.length_c   1.000
_cell.angle_alpha   90.00
_cell.angle_beta   90.00
_cell.angle_gamma   90.00
#
_symmetry.space_group_name_H-M   'P 1'
#
loop_
_entity.id
_entity.type
_entity.pdbx_description
1 polymer ?
#
loop_
_entity_poly.entity_id
_entity_poly.type
_entity_poly.pdbx_seq_one_letter_code
_entity_poly.pdbx_strand_id
1 'polypeptide(L)'
;MDVINNFISENKDILSILITLLVGFIAWICKELIETPMRQSRETFFKVTEKRIGILSELYNYINIIALFPQETNIKEELQKIILSDKLAYVDEKIIVDIIEIAFKEVTNERLVLDTRKELRETIDKCAEIIRKENQYFLKHDTTNTYKRVIAYFIQLIKAISFIVFILIAIFYLIKGIVFLSVVWIIFCCIFIFAVMLILEKYII
;
A
#
# COMPACT_ATOMS: atom_id res chain seq x y z
N MET A 1 -3.13 18.95 -47.37
CA MET A 1 -3.57 17.64 -46.85
C MET A 1 -2.89 16.47 -47.57
N ASP A 2 -2.28 16.67 -48.75
CA ASP A 2 -1.69 15.57 -49.53
C ASP A 2 -0.32 15.05 -49.04
N VAL A 3 0.50 15.89 -48.41
CA VAL A 3 1.86 15.49 -47.98
C VAL A 3 1.83 14.48 -46.83
N ILE A 4 0.93 14.67 -45.86
CA ILE A 4 0.79 13.76 -44.71
C ILE A 4 0.19 12.42 -45.17
N ASN A 5 -0.80 12.45 -46.05
CA ASN A 5 -1.43 11.22 -46.57
C ASN A 5 -0.50 10.40 -47.47
N ASN A 6 0.35 11.06 -48.27
CA ASN A 6 1.38 10.38 -49.06
C ASN A 6 2.50 9.80 -48.17
N PHE A 7 2.90 10.51 -47.12
CA PHE A 7 3.93 10.00 -46.18
C PHE A 7 3.43 8.78 -45.38
N ILE A 8 2.15 8.75 -45.03
CA ILE A 8 1.49 7.64 -44.33
C ILE A 8 1.30 6.41 -45.24
N SER A 9 1.06 6.61 -46.54
CA SER A 9 0.83 5.50 -47.49
C SER A 9 2.14 4.80 -47.90
N GLU A 10 3.24 5.55 -48.06
CA GLU A 10 4.55 5.01 -48.44
C GLU A 10 5.27 4.27 -47.30
N ASN A 11 5.09 4.70 -46.05
CA ASN A 11 5.82 4.17 -44.89
C ASN A 11 4.94 3.35 -43.93
N LYS A 12 3.85 2.77 -44.45
CA LYS A 12 2.82 2.10 -43.66
C LYS A 12 3.36 0.96 -42.78
N ASP A 13 4.35 0.22 -43.28
CA ASP A 13 5.02 -0.87 -42.55
C ASP A 13 5.93 -0.35 -41.43
N ILE A 14 6.66 0.74 -41.68
CA ILE A 14 7.52 1.39 -40.67
C ILE A 14 6.66 1.98 -39.55
N LEU A 15 5.54 2.60 -39.90
CA LEU A 15 4.57 3.13 -38.94
C LEU A 15 3.96 2.00 -38.08
N SER A 16 3.64 0.85 -38.69
CA SER A 16 3.10 -0.31 -37.99
C SER A 16 4.12 -0.92 -36.99
N ILE A 17 5.39 -1.01 -37.38
CA ILE A 17 6.47 -1.47 -36.50
C ILE A 17 6.67 -0.49 -35.33
N LEU A 18 6.68 0.82 -35.61
CA LEU A 18 6.87 1.86 -34.59
C LEU A 18 5.74 1.85 -33.55
N ILE A 19 4.48 1.70 -34.00
CA ILE A 19 3.31 1.60 -33.10
C ILE A 19 3.40 0.32 -32.26
N THR A 20 3.78 -0.81 -32.86
CA THR A 20 3.91 -2.09 -32.16
C THR A 20 4.99 -2.03 -31.07
N LEU A 21 6.14 -1.44 -31.37
CA LEU A 21 7.21 -1.17 -30.41
C LEU A 21 6.76 -0.24 -29.29
N LEU A 22 6.03 0.83 -29.61
CA LEU A 22 5.52 1.78 -28.65
C LEU A 22 4.48 1.15 -27.71
N VAL A 23 3.58 0.32 -28.23
CA VAL A 23 2.62 -0.45 -27.42
C VAL A 23 3.34 -1.47 -26.52
N GLY A 24 4.34 -2.19 -27.05
CA GLY A 24 5.16 -3.11 -26.27
C GLY A 24 5.93 -2.42 -25.14
N PHE A 25 6.47 -1.23 -25.42
CA PHE A 25 7.18 -0.41 -24.44
C PHE A 25 6.25 0.11 -23.33
N ILE A 26 5.05 0.59 -23.68
CA ILE A 26 4.04 1.00 -22.70
C ILE A 26 3.59 -0.19 -21.84
N ALA A 27 3.36 -1.35 -22.45
CA ALA A 27 3.00 -2.57 -21.71
C ALA A 27 4.11 -2.99 -20.74
N TRP A 28 5.37 -2.89 -21.16
CA TRP A 28 6.53 -3.17 -20.31
C TRP A 28 6.63 -2.18 -19.14
N ILE A 29 6.46 -0.88 -19.39
CA ILE A 29 6.44 0.16 -18.34
C ILE A 29 5.32 -0.11 -17.33
N CYS A 30 4.11 -0.43 -17.77
CA CYS A 30 2.99 -0.73 -16.88
C CYS A 30 3.28 -1.94 -15.99
N LYS A 31 3.90 -2.99 -16.56
CA LYS A 31 4.29 -4.19 -15.82
C LYS A 31 5.38 -3.89 -14.78
N GLU A 32 6.39 -3.13 -15.14
CA GLU A 32 7.54 -2.88 -14.29
C GLU A 32 7.25 -1.83 -13.21
N LEU A 33 6.59 -0.73 -13.56
CA LEU A 33 6.36 0.39 -12.64
C LEU A 33 5.12 0.26 -11.77
N ILE A 34 4.16 -0.59 -12.15
CA ILE A 34 2.88 -0.69 -11.45
C ILE A 34 2.65 -2.09 -10.93
N GLU A 35 2.64 -3.10 -11.81
CA GLU A 35 2.29 -4.46 -11.41
C GLU A 35 3.34 -5.07 -10.46
N THR A 36 4.62 -4.90 -10.77
CA THR A 36 5.74 -5.43 -9.96
C THR A 36 5.76 -4.85 -8.54
N PRO A 37 5.78 -3.52 -8.32
CA PRO A 37 5.79 -2.97 -6.97
C PRO A 37 4.49 -3.25 -6.22
N MET A 38 3.33 -3.28 -6.91
CA MET A 38 2.05 -3.61 -6.27
C MET A 38 2.04 -5.07 -5.76
N ARG A 39 2.57 -6.01 -6.55
CA ARG A 39 2.73 -7.41 -6.15
C ARG A 39 3.72 -7.55 -4.99
N GLN A 40 4.89 -6.91 -5.08
CA GLN A 40 5.91 -6.97 -4.02
C GLN A 40 5.41 -6.35 -2.72
N SER A 41 4.68 -5.23 -2.79
CA SER A 41 4.04 -4.60 -1.63
C SER A 41 3.03 -5.54 -0.98
N ARG A 42 2.21 -6.22 -1.78
CA ARG A 42 1.23 -7.21 -1.30
C ARG A 42 1.91 -8.36 -0.57
N GLU A 43 2.91 -8.99 -1.20
CA GLU A 43 3.65 -10.11 -0.61
C GLU A 43 4.35 -9.70 0.69
N THR A 44 4.98 -8.52 0.70
CA THR A 44 5.65 -7.99 1.89
C THR A 44 4.66 -7.70 3.01
N PHE A 45 3.53 -7.07 2.70
CA PHE A 45 2.46 -6.81 3.66
C PHE A 45 1.93 -8.10 4.29
N PHE A 46 1.62 -9.12 3.49
CA PHE A 46 1.14 -10.40 4.02
C PHE A 46 2.19 -11.09 4.88
N LYS A 47 3.44 -11.14 4.43
CA LYS A 47 4.53 -11.76 5.19
C LYS A 47 4.75 -11.09 6.55
N VAL A 48 4.71 -9.76 6.60
CA VAL A 48 4.87 -9.01 7.86
C VAL A 48 3.66 -9.20 8.76
N THR A 49 2.45 -9.12 8.20
CA THR A 49 1.20 -9.22 8.98
C THR A 49 0.99 -10.64 9.52
N GLU A 50 1.31 -11.66 8.74
CA GLU A 50 1.27 -13.06 9.16
C GLU A 50 2.24 -13.33 10.32
N LYS A 51 3.49 -12.83 10.23
CA LYS A 51 4.44 -12.89 11.35
C LYS A 51 3.90 -12.18 12.60
N ARG A 52 3.34 -10.98 12.43
CA ARG A 52 2.76 -10.21 13.53
C ARG A 52 1.62 -10.97 14.20
N ILE A 53 0.67 -11.51 13.44
CA ILE A 53 -0.44 -12.31 13.96
C ILE A 53 0.06 -13.58 14.65
N GLY A 54 1.07 -14.25 14.08
CA GLY A 54 1.68 -15.44 14.69
C GLY A 54 2.23 -15.14 16.08
N ILE A 55 3.00 -14.06 16.22
CA ILE A 55 3.59 -13.64 17.51
C ILE A 55 2.52 -13.20 18.49
N LEU A 56 1.53 -12.40 18.06
CA LEU A 56 0.43 -11.98 18.92
C LEU A 56 -0.41 -13.18 19.41
N SER A 57 -0.61 -14.19 18.55
CA SER A 57 -1.33 -15.41 18.91
C SER A 57 -0.54 -16.29 19.87
N GLU A 58 0.77 -16.39 19.68
CA GLU A 58 1.70 -17.05 20.62
C GLU A 58 1.60 -16.40 22.00
N LEU A 59 1.76 -15.06 22.07
CA LEU A 59 1.63 -14.30 23.33
C LEU A 59 0.24 -14.44 23.96
N TYR A 60 -0.82 -14.37 23.16
CA TYR A 60 -2.19 -14.57 23.64
C TYR A 60 -2.37 -15.94 24.30
N ASN A 61 -1.81 -16.99 23.71
CA ASN A 61 -1.89 -18.34 24.29
C ASN A 61 -1.14 -18.41 25.63
N TYR A 62 0.06 -17.85 25.72
CA TYR A 62 0.81 -17.78 26.98
C TYR A 62 0.04 -17.03 28.07
N ILE A 63 -0.46 -15.83 27.76
CA ILE A 63 -1.26 -15.04 28.71
C ILE A 63 -2.55 -15.78 29.10
N ASN A 64 -3.19 -16.48 28.16
CA ASN A 64 -4.39 -17.26 28.46
C ASN A 64 -4.10 -18.47 29.35
N ILE A 65 -2.96 -19.15 29.17
CA ILE A 65 -2.53 -20.23 30.06
C ILE A 65 -2.22 -19.67 31.45
N ILE A 66 -1.52 -18.54 31.56
CA ILE A 66 -1.25 -17.87 32.85
C ILE A 66 -2.56 -17.47 33.54
N ALA A 67 -3.57 -17.02 32.79
CA ALA A 67 -4.89 -16.70 33.34
C ALA A 67 -5.60 -17.93 33.94
N LEU A 68 -5.43 -19.10 33.32
CA LEU A 68 -6.05 -20.36 33.76
C LEU A 68 -5.25 -21.05 34.87
N PHE A 69 -3.92 -20.94 34.83
CA PHE A 69 -2.98 -21.63 35.72
C PHE A 69 -1.91 -20.66 36.24
N PRO A 70 -2.28 -19.72 37.14
CA PRO A 70 -1.40 -18.62 37.56
C PRO A 70 -0.20 -19.06 38.41
N GLN A 71 -0.21 -20.30 38.92
CA GLN A 71 0.84 -20.88 39.77
C GLN A 71 1.94 -21.60 38.97
N GLU A 72 1.76 -21.80 37.66
CA GLU A 72 2.78 -22.45 36.83
C GLU A 72 3.91 -21.49 36.45
N THR A 73 5.10 -21.74 37.02
CA THR A 73 6.31 -20.93 36.76
C THR A 73 6.92 -21.19 35.38
N ASN A 74 6.80 -22.43 34.87
CA ASN A 74 7.35 -22.83 33.57
C ASN A 74 6.84 -21.95 32.42
N ILE A 75 5.56 -21.57 32.47
CA ILE A 75 4.91 -20.75 31.45
C ILE A 75 5.43 -19.31 31.49
N LYS A 76 5.73 -18.78 32.68
CA LYS A 76 6.38 -17.47 32.83
C LYS A 76 7.81 -17.50 32.29
N GLU A 77 8.57 -18.58 32.52
CA GLU A 77 9.91 -18.74 31.95
C GLU A 77 9.92 -18.81 30.42
N GLU A 78 8.94 -19.50 29.81
CA GLU A 78 8.78 -19.51 28.36
C GLU A 78 8.42 -18.12 27.81
N LEU A 79 7.53 -17.40 28.50
CA LEU A 79 7.18 -16.02 28.14
C LEU A 79 8.40 -15.08 28.22
N GLN A 80 9.27 -15.25 29.23
CA GLN A 80 10.53 -14.52 29.35
C GLN A 80 11.47 -14.79 28.17
N LYS A 81 11.58 -16.04 27.69
CA LYS A 81 12.40 -16.37 26.50
C LYS A 81 11.89 -15.66 25.25
N ILE A 82 10.57 -15.53 25.11
CA ILE A 82 9.95 -14.80 23.98
C ILE A 82 10.22 -13.29 24.11
N ILE A 83 10.12 -12.73 25.32
CA ILE A 83 10.44 -11.32 25.56
C ILE A 83 11.90 -11.00 25.18
N LEU A 84 12.83 -11.90 25.48
CA LEU A 84 14.25 -11.71 25.18
C LEU A 84 14.62 -11.95 23.70
N SER A 85 13.64 -12.32 22.86
CA SER A 85 13.84 -12.55 21.43
C SER A 85 13.52 -11.31 20.58
N ASP A 86 13.89 -11.35 19.29
CA ASP A 86 13.57 -10.32 18.30
C ASP A 86 12.07 -10.25 17.94
N LYS A 87 11.26 -11.19 18.42
CA LYS A 87 9.82 -11.27 18.15
C LYS A 87 9.03 -10.07 18.66
N LEU A 88 9.48 -9.39 19.72
CA LEU A 88 8.76 -8.24 20.28
C LEU A 88 8.67 -7.04 19.33
N ALA A 89 9.49 -6.98 18.27
CA ALA A 89 9.45 -5.89 17.28
C ALA A 89 8.09 -5.74 16.57
N TYR A 90 7.22 -6.75 16.65
CA TYR A 90 5.91 -6.77 16.02
C TYR A 90 4.75 -6.45 16.99
N VAL A 91 5.04 -6.18 18.26
CA VAL A 91 4.06 -5.99 19.34
C VAL A 91 4.05 -4.53 19.77
N ASP A 92 2.88 -4.04 20.17
CA ASP A 92 2.72 -2.65 20.61
C ASP A 92 3.39 -2.45 21.99
N GLU A 93 4.05 -1.31 22.19
CA GLU A 93 4.83 -1.00 23.39
C GLU A 93 4.05 -1.22 24.69
N LYS A 94 2.78 -0.81 24.72
CA LYS A 94 1.90 -0.99 25.88
C LYS A 94 1.74 -2.48 26.25
N ILE A 95 1.49 -3.34 25.26
CA ILE A 95 1.34 -4.77 25.46
C ILE A 95 2.67 -5.37 25.93
N ILE A 96 3.81 -4.90 25.40
CA ILE A 96 5.14 -5.34 25.83
C ILE A 96 5.36 -5.07 27.32
N VAL A 97 5.05 -3.86 27.78
CA VAL A 97 5.22 -3.47 29.20
C VAL A 97 4.38 -4.37 30.10
N ASP A 98 3.11 -4.59 29.76
CA ASP A 98 2.22 -5.44 30.56
C ASP A 98 2.70 -6.90 30.58
N ILE A 99 3.15 -7.43 29.43
CA ILE A 99 3.69 -8.80 29.33
C ILE A 99 4.98 -8.96 30.15
N ILE A 100 5.86 -7.95 30.16
CA ILE A 100 7.06 -7.95 31.02
C ILE A 100 6.66 -7.99 32.50
N GLU A 101 5.69 -7.16 32.90
CA GLU A 101 5.23 -7.13 34.28
C GLU A 101 4.63 -8.49 34.70
N ILE A 102 3.84 -9.13 33.83
CA ILE A 102 3.26 -10.46 34.08
C ILE A 102 4.35 -11.55 34.15
N ALA A 103 5.34 -11.49 33.27
CA ALA A 103 6.36 -12.53 33.14
C ALA A 103 7.39 -12.52 34.27
N PHE A 104 7.75 -11.33 34.79
CA PHE A 104 8.82 -11.18 35.78
C PHE A 104 8.32 -11.03 37.22
N LYS A 105 7.05 -10.68 37.46
CA LYS A 105 6.52 -10.65 38.83
C LYS A 105 6.19 -12.06 39.33
N GLU A 106 6.60 -12.35 40.57
CA GLU A 106 6.29 -13.60 41.27
C GLU A 106 4.78 -13.78 41.42
N VAL A 107 4.09 -12.75 41.93
CA VAL A 107 2.63 -12.75 42.10
C VAL A 107 1.96 -12.28 40.81
N THR A 108 1.13 -13.14 40.24
CA THR A 108 0.35 -12.85 39.03
C THR A 108 -0.79 -11.88 39.37
N ASN A 109 -0.78 -10.69 38.76
CA ASN A 109 -1.90 -9.75 38.87
C ASN A 109 -3.01 -10.15 37.90
N GLU A 110 -4.08 -10.76 38.43
CA GLU A 110 -5.20 -11.29 37.63
C GLU A 110 -5.85 -10.22 36.75
N ARG A 111 -6.02 -9.00 37.26
CA ARG A 111 -6.61 -7.89 36.50
C ARG A 111 -5.75 -7.52 35.30
N LEU A 112 -4.44 -7.40 35.51
CA LEU A 112 -3.48 -7.10 34.45
C LEU A 112 -3.50 -8.20 33.38
N VAL A 113 -3.46 -9.47 33.79
CA VAL A 113 -3.52 -10.63 32.87
C VAL A 113 -4.79 -10.60 32.02
N LEU A 114 -5.96 -10.34 32.62
CA LEU A 114 -7.22 -10.29 31.89
C LEU A 114 -7.30 -9.09 30.93
N ASP A 115 -6.81 -7.93 31.35
CA ASP A 115 -6.75 -6.72 30.54
C ASP A 115 -5.81 -6.92 29.33
N THR A 116 -4.59 -7.43 29.56
CA THR A 116 -3.63 -7.75 28.50
C THR A 116 -4.17 -8.82 27.54
N ARG A 117 -4.87 -9.84 28.06
CA ARG A 117 -5.52 -10.87 27.22
C ARG A 117 -6.56 -10.25 26.29
N LYS A 118 -7.37 -9.33 26.80
CA LYS A 118 -8.40 -8.62 26.03
C LYS A 118 -7.74 -7.75 24.95
N GLU A 119 -6.71 -7.00 25.32
CA GLU A 119 -5.99 -6.12 24.39
C GLU A 119 -5.28 -6.89 23.27
N LEU A 120 -4.64 -8.03 23.59
CA LEU A 120 -4.09 -8.94 22.59
C LEU A 120 -5.17 -9.45 21.63
N ARG A 121 -6.33 -9.85 22.16
CA ARG A 121 -7.45 -10.32 21.33
C ARG A 121 -7.97 -9.24 20.38
N GLU A 122 -8.20 -8.03 20.88
CA GLU A 122 -8.64 -6.89 20.07
C GLU A 122 -7.60 -6.54 18.99
N THR A 123 -6.31 -6.64 19.31
CA THR A 123 -5.23 -6.36 18.35
C THR A 123 -5.16 -7.42 17.26
N ILE A 124 -5.34 -8.70 17.59
CA ILE A 124 -5.44 -9.79 16.62
C ILE A 124 -6.65 -9.58 15.71
N ASP A 125 -7.82 -9.27 16.29
CA ASP A 125 -9.06 -9.04 15.53
C ASP A 125 -8.92 -7.84 14.57
N LYS A 126 -8.28 -6.74 15.02
CA LYS A 126 -7.92 -5.60 14.16
C LYS A 126 -6.99 -6.02 13.02
N CYS A 127 -5.95 -6.81 13.30
CA CYS A 127 -5.06 -7.30 12.26
C CYS A 127 -5.80 -8.17 11.23
N ALA A 128 -6.72 -9.02 11.68
CA ALA A 128 -7.58 -9.82 10.79
C ALA A 128 -8.51 -8.94 9.95
N GLU A 129 -9.05 -7.86 10.52
CA GLU A 129 -9.86 -6.89 9.78
C GLU A 129 -9.04 -6.15 8.72
N ILE A 130 -7.82 -5.73 9.04
CA ILE A 130 -6.91 -5.10 8.08
C ILE A 130 -6.60 -6.08 6.94
N ILE A 131 -6.26 -7.34 7.24
CA ILE A 131 -6.06 -8.38 6.22
C ILE A 131 -7.29 -8.52 5.33
N ARG A 132 -8.49 -8.52 5.91
CA ARG A 132 -9.73 -8.65 5.17
C ARG A 132 -9.98 -7.44 4.26
N LYS A 133 -9.74 -6.22 4.76
CA LYS A 133 -9.83 -4.98 3.98
C LYS A 133 -8.81 -4.96 2.84
N GLU A 134 -7.58 -5.35 3.11
CA GLU A 134 -6.53 -5.40 2.10
C GLU A 134 -6.82 -6.47 1.05
N ASN A 135 -7.27 -7.66 1.47
CA ASN A 135 -7.75 -8.69 0.55
C ASN A 135 -8.93 -8.21 -0.29
N GLN A 136 -9.88 -7.46 0.28
CA GLN A 136 -10.97 -6.86 -0.50
C GLN A 136 -10.48 -5.78 -1.46
N TYR A 137 -9.52 -4.95 -1.05
CA TYR A 137 -8.88 -3.96 -1.90
C TYR A 137 -8.18 -4.63 -3.09
N PHE A 138 -7.37 -5.65 -2.84
CA PHE A 138 -6.74 -6.44 -3.89
C PHE A 138 -7.79 -7.15 -4.72
N LEU A 139 -8.79 -7.83 -4.17
CA LEU A 139 -9.85 -8.45 -4.97
C LEU A 139 -10.58 -7.44 -5.88
N LYS A 140 -10.77 -6.19 -5.45
CA LYS A 140 -11.41 -5.13 -6.24
C LYS A 140 -10.48 -4.54 -7.32
N HIS A 141 -9.18 -4.42 -7.06
CA HIS A 141 -8.19 -3.82 -7.98
C HIS A 141 -7.39 -4.83 -8.82
N ASP A 142 -7.42 -6.10 -8.41
CA ASP A 142 -6.91 -7.29 -9.10
C ASP A 142 -8.06 -7.96 -9.90
N THR A 143 -9.14 -7.20 -10.17
CA THR A 143 -10.29 -7.67 -10.94
C THR A 143 -9.88 -8.02 -12.38
N THR A 144 -9.88 -9.33 -12.67
CA THR A 144 -10.52 -10.09 -13.78
C THR A 144 -10.89 -9.43 -15.11
N ASN A 145 -10.90 -8.11 -15.28
CA ASN A 145 -11.13 -7.43 -16.54
C ASN A 145 -9.92 -6.56 -16.89
N THR A 146 -9.01 -7.15 -17.67
CA THR A 146 -7.77 -6.56 -18.20
C THR A 146 -7.97 -5.13 -18.71
N TYR A 147 -9.14 -4.82 -19.28
CA TYR A 147 -9.46 -3.51 -19.82
C TYR A 147 -9.54 -2.40 -18.76
N LYS A 148 -10.16 -2.66 -17.60
CA LYS A 148 -10.21 -1.68 -16.49
C LYS A 148 -8.84 -1.46 -15.87
N ARG A 149 -8.03 -2.52 -15.78
CA ARG A 149 -6.65 -2.45 -15.28
C ARG A 149 -5.77 -1.60 -16.20
N VAL A 150 -5.88 -1.82 -17.51
CA VAL A 150 -5.20 -1.01 -18.54
C VAL A 150 -5.66 0.45 -18.45
N ILE A 151 -6.97 0.72 -18.35
CA ILE A 151 -7.48 2.09 -18.21
C ILE A 151 -6.95 2.76 -16.92
N ALA A 152 -6.94 2.05 -15.79
CA ALA A 152 -6.40 2.57 -14.53
C ALA A 152 -4.90 2.90 -14.66
N TYR A 153 -4.12 2.03 -15.29
CA TYR A 153 -2.71 2.27 -15.58
C TYR A 153 -2.51 3.44 -16.55
N PHE A 154 -3.34 3.57 -17.57
CA PHE A 154 -3.32 4.73 -18.47
C PHE A 154 -3.63 6.04 -17.73
N ILE A 155 -4.64 6.05 -16.86
CA ILE A 155 -4.96 7.22 -16.03
C ILE A 155 -3.78 7.57 -15.12
N GLN A 156 -3.14 6.58 -14.51
CA GLN A 156 -2.01 6.79 -13.61
C GLN A 156 -0.76 7.29 -14.35
N LEU A 157 -0.52 6.79 -15.55
CA LEU A 157 0.54 7.25 -16.45
C LEU A 157 0.29 8.69 -16.91
N ILE A 158 -0.96 9.06 -17.24
CA ILE A 158 -1.34 10.44 -17.55
C ILE A 158 -1.14 11.36 -16.35
N LYS A 159 -1.50 10.92 -15.14
CA LYS A 159 -1.24 11.67 -13.89
C LYS A 159 0.25 11.92 -13.67
N ALA A 160 1.09 10.90 -13.85
CA ALA A 160 2.54 11.01 -13.71
C ALA A 160 3.15 11.97 -14.75
N ILE A 161 2.75 11.86 -16.02
CA ILE A 161 3.19 12.77 -17.09
C ILE A 161 2.75 14.20 -16.77
N SER A 162 1.48 14.40 -16.37
CA SER A 162 0.97 15.73 -16.00
C SER A 162 1.75 16.34 -14.84
N PHE A 163 2.14 15.55 -13.85
CA PHE A 163 2.95 16.00 -12.73
C PHE A 163 4.39 16.36 -13.15
N ILE A 164 5.02 15.55 -14.00
CA ILE A 164 6.36 15.86 -14.55
C ILE A 164 6.32 17.13 -15.39
N VAL A 165 5.30 17.30 -16.23
CA VAL A 165 5.08 18.52 -17.03
C VAL A 165 4.87 19.73 -16.12
N PHE A 166 4.12 19.58 -15.02
CA PHE A 166 3.94 20.64 -14.04
C PHE A 166 5.26 21.06 -13.38
N ILE A 167 6.09 20.09 -12.98
CA ILE A 167 7.43 20.37 -12.43
C ILE A 167 8.31 21.07 -13.46
N LEU A 168 8.33 20.60 -14.71
CA LEU A 168 9.12 21.22 -15.78
C LEU A 168 8.67 22.65 -16.06
N ILE A 169 7.37 22.92 -16.04
CA ILE A 169 6.80 24.26 -16.15
C ILE A 169 7.23 25.12 -14.95
N ALA A 170 7.14 24.60 -13.72
CA ALA A 170 7.56 25.32 -12.52
C ALA A 170 9.06 25.66 -12.53
N ILE A 171 9.92 24.72 -12.95
CA ILE A 171 11.36 24.95 -13.15
C ILE A 171 11.60 25.99 -14.26
N PHE A 172 10.86 25.90 -15.37
CA PHE A 172 10.94 26.88 -16.46
C PHE A 172 10.53 28.29 -16.01
N TYR A 173 9.55 28.41 -15.12
CA TYR A 173 9.15 29.69 -14.52
C TYR A 173 10.13 30.21 -13.45
N LEU A 174 10.76 29.31 -12.68
CA LEU A 174 11.87 29.69 -11.79
C LEU A 174 13.05 30.25 -12.60
N ILE A 175 13.28 29.74 -13.82
CA ILE A 175 14.32 30.21 -14.74
C ILE A 175 13.87 31.49 -15.49
N LYS A 176 12.59 31.61 -15.85
CA LYS A 176 11.99 32.80 -16.48
C LYS A 176 11.17 33.59 -15.46
N GLY A 177 11.86 34.23 -14.53
CA GLY A 177 11.28 35.36 -13.81
C GLY A 177 10.88 36.45 -14.81
N ILE A 178 9.58 36.78 -14.83
CA ILE A 178 8.91 37.88 -15.58
C ILE A 178 8.44 37.49 -17.00
N VAL A 179 7.15 37.18 -17.15
CA VAL A 179 6.12 37.95 -17.91
C VAL A 179 4.76 37.25 -17.71
N PHE A 180 3.76 38.02 -17.29
CA PHE A 180 2.49 37.55 -16.73
C PHE A 180 1.32 37.97 -17.64
N LEU A 181 0.61 37.01 -18.24
CA LEU A 181 -0.84 37.10 -18.57
C LEU A 181 -1.44 35.78 -19.10
N SER A 182 -0.63 34.87 -19.66
CA SER A 182 -1.08 33.54 -20.13
C SER A 182 -1.23 32.48 -19.00
N VAL A 183 -0.77 32.83 -17.80
CA VAL A 183 -0.62 31.94 -16.64
C VAL A 183 -1.98 31.57 -16.01
N VAL A 184 -2.91 32.52 -15.95
CA VAL A 184 -4.22 32.30 -15.30
C VAL A 184 -5.06 31.29 -16.08
N TRP A 185 -5.02 31.35 -17.41
CA TRP A 185 -5.78 30.44 -18.27
C TRP A 185 -5.24 29.01 -18.25
N ILE A 186 -3.91 28.82 -18.20
CA ILE A 186 -3.32 27.48 -18.14
C ILE A 186 -3.56 26.84 -16.77
N ILE A 187 -3.38 27.60 -15.68
CA ILE A 187 -3.71 27.12 -14.33
C ILE A 187 -5.19 26.79 -14.22
N PHE A 188 -6.07 27.62 -14.78
CA PHE A 188 -7.50 27.36 -14.81
C PHE A 188 -7.84 26.09 -15.61
N CYS A 189 -7.22 25.88 -16.78
CA CYS A 189 -7.39 24.65 -17.57
C CYS A 189 -6.88 23.41 -16.81
N CYS A 190 -5.74 23.51 -16.10
CA CYS A 190 -5.22 22.40 -15.30
C CYS A 190 -6.13 22.07 -14.11
N ILE A 191 -6.63 23.09 -13.39
CA ILE A 191 -7.58 22.90 -12.29
C ILE A 191 -8.90 22.34 -12.81
N PHE A 192 -9.38 22.81 -13.96
CA PHE A 192 -10.61 22.32 -14.58
C PHE A 192 -10.50 20.86 -15.02
N ILE A 193 -9.40 20.48 -15.67
CA ILE A 193 -9.13 19.08 -16.04
C ILE A 193 -9.05 18.21 -14.77
N PHE A 194 -8.39 18.70 -13.72
CA PHE A 194 -8.30 17.98 -12.45
C PHE A 194 -9.67 17.80 -11.77
N ALA A 195 -10.52 18.84 -11.78
CA ALA A 195 -11.87 18.78 -11.23
C ALA A 195 -12.78 17.82 -12.01
N VAL A 196 -12.72 17.83 -13.36
CA VAL A 196 -13.45 16.89 -14.21
C VAL A 196 -12.99 15.45 -13.95
N MET A 197 -11.69 15.22 -13.75
CA MET A 197 -11.14 13.91 -13.41
C MET A 197 -11.61 13.40 -12.04
N LEU A 198 -11.71 14.28 -11.02
CA LEU A 198 -12.27 13.94 -9.71
C LEU A 198 -13.77 13.57 -9.78
N ILE A 199 -14.53 14.26 -10.64
CA ILE A 199 -15.94 13.95 -10.85
C ILE A 199 -16.10 12.60 -11.56
N LEU A 200 -15.30 12.32 -12.59
CA LEU A 200 -15.30 11.04 -13.30
C LEU A 200 -14.95 9.85 -12.41
N GLU A 201 -14.02 10.04 -11.46
CA GLU A 201 -13.66 9.02 -10.47
C GLU A 201 -14.88 8.60 -9.61
N LYS A 202 -15.76 9.55 -9.27
CA LYS A 202 -16.99 9.28 -8.52
C LYS A 202 -18.05 8.49 -9.33
N TYR A 203 -17.98 8.52 -10.65
CA TYR A 203 -18.93 7.83 -11.54
C TYR A 203 -18.44 6.46 -12.02
N ILE A 204 -17.14 6.16 -11.90
CA ILE A 204 -16.52 4.90 -12.38
C ILE A 204 -16.24 3.91 -11.22
N ILE A 205 -16.09 4.39 -9.98
CA ILE A 205 -15.92 3.59 -8.75
C ILE A 205 -17.27 3.09 -8.21
#